data_AF-A0A0C3LB72-F1
#
_entry.id   AF-A0A0C3LB72-F1
#
_cell.length_a   1.000
_cell.length_b   1.000
_cell.length_c   1.000
_cell.angle_alpha   90.00
_cell.angle_beta   90.00
_cell.angle_gamma   90.00
#
_symmetry.space_group_name_H-M   'P 1'
#
loop_
_entity.id
_entity.type
_entity.pdbx_description
1 polymer ?
#
loop_
_entity_poly.entity_id
_entity_poly.type
_entity_poly.pdbx_seq_one_letter_code
_entity_poly.pdbx_strand_id
1 'polypeptide(L)'
;TNISLSASSSYLQDINVKGGLLPYEPPHPQKGTPYHRYVTLLIPQLERLNLTPADLPSGRAGFDVREFAAKHKLGYYVEGEGVSMEMVPETYKEKVGKGMGGGIHMWRAVWDEDVSRVYRDILKLPEPTYGFPPKPDRYGNQKIPKYI
;
A
#
# COMPACT_ATOMS: atom_id res chain seq x y z
N THR A 1 -11.60 1.14 8.26
CA THR A 1 -10.95 1.15 9.59
C THR A 1 -11.93 0.60 10.62
N ASN A 2 -11.50 0.31 11.86
CA ASN A 2 -12.38 -0.17 12.95
C ASN A 2 -13.10 -1.49 12.63
N ILE A 3 -12.36 -2.45 12.09
CA ILE A 3 -12.91 -3.78 11.75
C ILE A 3 -12.83 -4.66 12.99
N SER A 4 -13.97 -5.16 13.46
CA SER A 4 -14.03 -6.14 14.55
C SER A 4 -13.60 -7.52 14.04
N LEU A 5 -12.73 -8.21 14.77
CA LEU A 5 -12.23 -9.53 14.43
C LEU A 5 -12.62 -10.54 15.52
N SER A 6 -12.92 -11.77 15.09
CA SER A 6 -13.14 -12.91 15.99
C SER A 6 -12.24 -14.07 15.57
N ALA A 7 -11.66 -14.78 16.55
CA ALA A 7 -10.79 -15.93 16.29
C ALA A 7 -11.53 -17.11 15.62
N SER A 8 -12.85 -17.18 15.79
CA SER A 8 -13.70 -18.22 15.19
C SER A 8 -14.17 -17.90 13.78
N SER A 9 -13.97 -16.67 13.29
CA SER A 9 -14.40 -16.24 11.96
C SER A 9 -13.21 -16.17 11.01
N SER A 10 -13.25 -16.94 9.93
CA SER A 10 -12.27 -16.91 8.85
C SER A 10 -12.57 -15.83 7.80
N TYR A 11 -13.75 -15.22 7.86
CA TYR A 11 -14.22 -14.23 6.90
C TYR A 11 -14.56 -12.91 7.60
N LEU A 12 -14.28 -11.83 6.90
CA LEU A 12 -14.55 -10.48 7.38
C LEU A 12 -15.98 -10.09 6.97
N GLN A 13 -16.94 -10.46 7.82
CA GLN A 13 -18.39 -10.28 7.60
C GLN A 13 -18.80 -8.83 7.33
N ASP A 14 -18.11 -7.89 7.99
CA ASP A 14 -18.51 -6.48 8.04
C ASP A 14 -17.59 -5.53 7.25
N ILE A 15 -16.81 -6.00 6.26
CA ILE A 15 -16.21 -5.10 5.24
C ILE A 15 -17.29 -4.65 4.25
N ASN A 16 -18.52 -4.44 4.71
CA ASN A 16 -19.61 -4.04 3.87
C ASN A 16 -19.39 -2.56 3.51
N VAL A 17 -18.76 -2.34 2.35
CA VAL A 17 -18.76 -1.24 1.35
C VAL A 17 -19.13 0.19 1.79
N LYS A 18 -19.99 0.40 2.79
CA LYS A 18 -20.38 1.69 3.37
C LYS A 18 -19.47 2.20 4.50
N GLY A 19 -18.67 1.34 5.13
CA GLY A 19 -17.78 1.71 6.26
C GLY A 19 -16.30 1.93 5.90
N GLY A 20 -15.93 1.75 4.62
CA GLY A 20 -14.58 2.01 4.14
C GLY A 20 -14.31 3.50 4.02
N LEU A 21 -13.15 3.97 4.47
CA LEU A 21 -12.76 5.38 4.39
C LEU A 21 -12.60 5.83 2.92
N LEU A 22 -12.13 4.92 2.07
CA LEU A 22 -12.02 5.09 0.63
C LEU A 22 -12.55 3.85 -0.09
N PRO A 23 -13.15 4.00 -1.29
CA PRO A 23 -13.57 2.87 -2.10
C PRO A 23 -12.36 2.05 -2.57
N TYR A 24 -12.59 0.82 -3.01
CA TYR A 24 -11.54 0.00 -3.61
C TYR A 24 -11.21 0.49 -5.02
N GLU A 25 -9.92 0.68 -5.30
CA GLU A 25 -9.41 0.92 -6.65
C GLU A 25 -8.61 -0.31 -7.07
N PRO A 26 -8.95 -0.95 -8.22
CA PRO A 26 -8.28 -2.15 -8.66
C PRO A 26 -6.83 -1.85 -9.09
N PRO A 27 -5.93 -2.85 -9.04
CA PRO A 27 -4.55 -2.66 -9.48
C PRO A 27 -4.48 -2.31 -10.97
N HIS A 28 -3.70 -1.29 -11.31
CA HIS A 28 -3.53 -0.79 -12.69
C HIS A 28 -2.05 -0.50 -13.01
N PRO A 29 -1.17 -1.52 -13.02
CA PRO A 29 0.21 -1.36 -13.46
C PRO A 29 0.27 -0.87 -14.92
N GLN A 30 1.13 0.10 -15.19
CA GLN A 30 1.16 0.79 -16.49
C GLN A 30 1.88 -0.04 -17.55
N LYS A 31 1.52 0.14 -18.83
CA LYS A 31 2.16 -0.61 -19.91
C LYS A 31 3.64 -0.26 -20.01
N GLY A 32 4.49 -1.28 -19.95
CA GLY A 32 5.94 -1.14 -20.05
C GLY A 32 6.67 -0.75 -18.77
N THR A 33 5.95 -0.63 -17.63
CA THR A 33 6.61 -0.62 -16.32
C THR A 33 6.88 -2.06 -15.84
N PRO A 34 7.84 -2.27 -14.92
CA PRO A 34 8.00 -3.55 -14.24
C PRO A 34 6.75 -3.91 -13.41
N TYR A 35 6.73 -5.12 -12.84
CA TYR A 35 5.64 -5.52 -11.95
C TYR A 35 5.50 -4.57 -10.74
N HIS A 36 4.26 -4.29 -10.37
CA HIS A 36 3.94 -3.50 -9.18
C HIS A 36 3.64 -4.44 -8.01
N ARG A 37 4.03 -4.01 -6.80
CA ARG A 37 3.85 -4.76 -5.56
C ARG A 37 2.69 -4.17 -4.78
N TYR A 38 1.66 -4.96 -4.54
CA TYR A 38 0.52 -4.58 -3.74
C TYR A 38 0.59 -5.34 -2.42
N VAL A 39 0.50 -4.61 -1.31
CA VAL A 39 0.62 -5.16 0.04
C VAL A 39 -0.63 -4.78 0.81
N THR A 40 -1.36 -5.78 1.29
CA THR A 40 -2.44 -5.60 2.25
C THR A 40 -1.88 -5.77 3.66
N LEU A 41 -2.09 -4.74 4.48
CA LEU A 41 -1.70 -4.72 5.87
C LEU A 41 -2.94 -4.79 6.75
N LEU A 42 -2.94 -5.75 7.67
CA LEU A 42 -3.88 -5.82 8.77
C LEU A 42 -3.16 -5.36 10.03
N ILE A 43 -3.47 -4.14 10.46
CA ILE A 43 -2.79 -3.47 11.57
C ILE A 43 -3.76 -3.37 12.76
N PRO A 44 -3.38 -3.86 13.95
CA PRO A 44 -4.22 -3.77 15.14
C PRO A 44 -4.36 -2.32 15.61
N GLN A 45 -5.52 -2.00 16.17
CA GLN A 45 -5.88 -0.68 16.69
C GLN A 45 -6.05 -0.78 18.21
N LEU A 46 -5.45 0.15 18.95
CA LEU A 46 -5.65 0.26 20.40
C LEU A 46 -6.99 0.88 20.75
N GLU A 47 -7.34 1.93 20.02
CA GLU A 47 -8.55 2.71 20.20
C GLU A 47 -9.28 2.87 18.86
N ARG A 48 -10.58 3.17 18.95
CA ARG A 48 -11.42 3.39 17.78
C ARG A 48 -10.99 4.69 17.08
N LEU A 49 -10.70 4.62 15.79
CA LEU A 49 -10.33 5.79 14.99
C LEU A 49 -11.57 6.48 14.42
N ASN A 50 -11.71 7.78 14.65
CA ASN A 50 -12.74 8.60 14.02
C ASN A 50 -12.13 9.37 12.85
N LEU A 51 -11.97 8.70 11.70
CA LEU A 51 -11.41 9.28 10.48
C LEU A 51 -12.52 9.59 9.49
N THR A 52 -12.44 10.74 8.84
CA THR A 52 -13.25 11.11 7.68
C THR A 52 -12.38 11.17 6.42
N PRO A 53 -12.94 11.03 5.20
CA PRO A 53 -12.16 11.10 3.98
C PRO A 53 -11.38 12.42 3.81
N ALA A 54 -11.81 13.49 4.48
CA ALA A 54 -11.14 14.79 4.50
C ALA A 54 -9.85 14.80 5.34
N ASP A 55 -9.69 13.86 6.27
CA ASP A 55 -8.49 13.74 7.12
C ASP A 55 -7.34 13.01 6.42
N LEU A 56 -7.61 12.42 5.25
CA LEU A 56 -6.60 11.79 4.41
C LEU A 56 -5.94 12.83 3.48
N PRO A 57 -4.71 12.56 3.01
CA PRO A 57 -4.09 13.37 1.97
C PRO A 57 -5.03 13.57 0.78
N SER A 58 -4.91 14.71 0.09
CA SER A 58 -5.69 15.02 -1.10
C SER A 58 -5.36 14.04 -2.24
N GLY A 59 -6.12 12.95 -2.29
CA GLY A 59 -5.92 11.83 -3.22
C GLY A 59 -5.13 10.67 -2.62
N ARG A 60 -4.93 9.62 -3.44
CA ARG A 60 -4.24 8.39 -3.00
C ARG A 60 -2.74 8.37 -3.27
N ALA A 61 -2.24 9.33 -4.03
CA ALA A 61 -0.84 9.38 -4.41
C ALA A 61 0.03 9.79 -3.21
N GLY A 62 1.19 9.15 -3.05
CA GLY A 62 2.16 9.52 -2.02
C GLY A 62 1.75 9.19 -0.58
N PHE A 63 0.83 8.25 -0.36
CA PHE A 63 0.43 7.84 0.99
C PHE A 63 1.60 7.18 1.75
N ASP A 64 2.06 7.80 2.83
CA ASP A 64 3.08 7.25 3.71
C ASP A 64 2.42 6.43 4.85
N VAL A 65 2.63 5.11 4.79
CA VAL A 65 2.09 4.17 5.78
C VAL A 65 2.73 4.37 7.16
N ARG A 66 4.01 4.71 7.22
CA ARG A 66 4.75 4.84 8.49
C ARG A 66 4.30 6.08 9.24
N GLU A 67 4.22 7.21 8.54
CA GLU A 67 3.73 8.46 9.12
C GLU A 67 2.27 8.30 9.60
N PHE A 68 1.42 7.68 8.77
CA PHE A 68 0.03 7.41 9.15
C PHE A 68 -0.06 6.51 10.39
N ALA A 69 0.74 5.45 10.46
CA ALA A 69 0.77 4.56 11.61
C ALA A 69 1.27 5.27 12.88
N ALA A 70 2.29 6.13 12.79
CA ALA A 70 2.79 6.91 13.91
C ALA A 70 1.75 7.92 14.41
N LYS A 71 1.14 8.70 13.50
CA LYS A 71 0.10 9.69 13.81
C LYS A 71 -1.09 9.08 14.54
N HIS A 72 -1.52 7.88 14.12
CA HIS A 72 -2.69 7.19 14.68
C HIS A 72 -2.35 6.08 15.69
N LYS A 73 -1.07 5.97 16.10
CA LYS A 73 -0.58 4.98 17.07
C LYS A 73 -0.99 3.54 16.69
N LEU A 74 -0.97 3.22 15.40
CA LEU A 74 -1.35 1.91 14.87
C LEU A 74 -0.19 0.94 14.94
N GLY A 75 -0.45 -0.32 15.30
CA GLY A 75 0.60 -1.35 15.34
C GLY A 75 1.79 -1.03 16.26
N TYR A 76 1.64 -0.05 17.16
CA TYR A 76 2.67 0.51 18.07
C TYR A 76 3.85 1.23 17.41
N TYR A 77 3.59 2.08 16.42
CA TYR A 77 4.58 3.05 15.94
C TYR A 77 4.59 4.34 16.78
N VAL A 78 5.79 4.77 17.18
CA VAL A 78 6.11 6.15 17.62
C VAL A 78 7.41 6.52 16.89
N GLU A 79 7.47 7.70 16.27
CA GLU A 79 8.69 8.17 15.63
C GLU A 79 9.80 8.42 16.67
N GLY A 80 11.03 8.02 16.35
CA GLY A 80 12.24 8.47 17.06
C GLY A 80 12.67 7.65 18.26
N GLU A 81 11.78 7.11 19.07
CA GLU A 81 12.12 6.24 20.20
C GLU A 81 11.03 5.16 20.33
N GLY A 82 11.44 3.92 20.57
CA GLY A 82 10.49 2.83 20.82
C GLY A 82 9.50 3.24 21.90
N VAL A 83 8.25 2.77 21.80
CA VAL A 83 7.20 3.07 22.77
C VAL A 83 7.78 2.92 24.18
N SER A 84 7.97 4.04 24.90
CA SER A 84 8.30 3.94 26.32
C SER A 84 7.13 3.20 26.95
N MET A 85 7.43 2.13 27.68
CA MET A 85 6.45 1.23 28.29
C MET A 85 5.37 2.01 29.06
N GLU A 86 5.70 3.21 29.51
CA GLU A 86 4.85 4.17 30.24
C GLU A 86 3.63 4.67 29.46
N MET A 87 3.70 4.84 28.13
CA MET A 87 2.57 5.36 27.33
C MET A 87 1.57 4.28 26.87
N VAL A 88 1.88 3.02 27.09
CA VAL A 88 0.95 1.91 26.84
C VAL A 88 0.01 1.82 28.05
N PRO A 89 -1.32 1.75 27.85
CA PRO A 89 -2.23 1.50 28.96
C PRO A 89 -1.78 0.26 29.75
N GLU A 90 -1.84 0.29 31.08
CA GLU A 90 -1.30 -0.79 31.96
C GLU A 90 -1.77 -2.19 31.51
N THR A 91 -3.01 -2.27 31.01
CA THR A 91 -3.65 -3.47 30.47
C THR A 91 -2.95 -4.08 29.24
N TYR A 92 -2.14 -3.31 28.52
CA TYR A 92 -1.44 -3.74 27.30
C TYR A 92 0.07 -3.86 27.49
N LYS A 93 0.67 -3.34 28.57
CA LYS A 93 2.11 -3.44 28.85
C LYS A 93 2.61 -4.89 28.91
N GLU A 94 1.81 -5.82 29.46
CA GLU A 94 2.13 -7.26 29.46
C GLU A 94 2.15 -7.89 28.05
N LYS A 95 1.50 -7.26 27.06
CA LYS A 95 1.44 -7.72 25.67
C LYS A 95 2.52 -7.07 24.79
N VAL A 96 3.14 -5.99 25.25
CA VAL A 96 4.29 -5.33 24.60
C VAL A 96 5.50 -6.27 24.74
N GLY A 97 5.76 -7.05 23.70
CA GLY A 97 6.83 -8.07 23.67
C GLY A 97 6.36 -9.42 23.14
N LYS A 98 5.06 -9.74 23.25
CA LYS A 98 4.42 -10.84 22.51
C LYS A 98 3.80 -10.25 21.26
N GLY A 99 4.53 -10.30 20.14
CA GLY A 99 4.17 -9.74 18.85
C GLY A 99 2.67 -9.61 18.66
N MET A 100 2.14 -8.40 18.80
CA MET A 100 0.70 -8.20 18.78
C MET A 100 0.23 -8.54 17.38
N GLY A 101 -0.81 -9.37 17.32
CA GLY A 101 -1.30 -9.95 16.08
C GLY A 101 -1.46 -8.91 14.98
N GLY A 102 -1.32 -9.37 13.75
CA GLY A 102 -1.38 -8.56 12.55
C GLY A 102 -1.25 -9.48 11.36
N GLY A 103 -1.46 -8.94 10.17
CA GLY A 103 -1.41 -9.74 8.95
C GLY A 103 -0.74 -8.94 7.84
N ILE A 104 0.07 -9.63 7.05
CA ILE A 104 0.63 -9.09 5.82
C ILE A 104 0.30 -10.09 4.72
N HIS A 105 -0.31 -9.59 3.66
CA HIS A 105 -0.47 -10.32 2.43
C HIS A 105 0.05 -9.48 1.28
N MET A 106 0.68 -10.13 0.31
CA MET A 106 1.31 -9.44 -0.81
C MET A 106 1.04 -10.20 -2.10
N TRP A 107 0.74 -9.44 -3.15
CA TRP A 107 0.68 -9.95 -4.51
C TRP A 107 1.38 -8.98 -5.47
N ARG A 108 1.60 -9.47 -6.67
CA ARG A 108 2.22 -8.70 -7.76
C ARG A 108 1.19 -8.55 -8.87
N ALA A 109 1.15 -7.38 -9.48
CA ALA A 109 0.39 -7.16 -10.70
C ALA A 109 1.35 -6.73 -11.80
N VAL A 110 1.10 -7.27 -12.99
CA VAL A 110 1.76 -6.89 -14.24
C VAL A 110 0.69 -6.29 -15.13
N TRP A 111 1.08 -5.43 -16.06
CA TRP A 111 0.17 -4.92 -17.06
C TRP A 111 -0.48 -6.07 -17.84
N ASP A 112 -1.78 -5.95 -18.07
CA ASP A 112 -2.62 -6.88 -18.83
C ASP A 112 -3.74 -6.09 -19.54
N GLU A 113 -4.43 -6.69 -20.51
CA GLU A 113 -5.45 -5.99 -21.30
C GLU A 113 -6.64 -5.47 -20.45
N ASP A 114 -6.90 -6.10 -19.31
CA ASP A 114 -7.93 -5.65 -18.38
C ASP A 114 -7.58 -4.32 -17.69
N VAL A 115 -6.30 -3.96 -17.59
CA VAL A 115 -5.87 -2.67 -17.02
C VAL A 115 -6.40 -1.51 -17.86
N SER A 116 -6.48 -1.67 -19.18
CA SER A 116 -7.06 -0.65 -20.06
C SER A 116 -8.53 -0.37 -19.73
N ARG A 117 -9.28 -1.36 -19.22
CA ARG A 117 -10.66 -1.17 -18.75
C ARG A 117 -10.69 -0.32 -17.48
N VAL A 118 -9.76 -0.50 -16.56
CA VAL A 118 -9.66 0.30 -15.32
C VAL A 118 -9.44 1.78 -15.65
N TYR A 119 -8.52 2.11 -16.55
CA TYR A 119 -8.26 3.49 -16.96
C TYR A 119 -9.48 4.17 -17.59
N ARG A 120 -10.17 3.48 -18.50
CA ARG A 120 -11.34 4.00 -19.20
C ARG A 120 -12.60 4.06 -18.35
N ASP A 121 -12.86 3.02 -17.55
CA ASP A 121 -14.16 2.82 -16.92
C ASP A 121 -14.19 3.32 -15.48
N ILE A 122 -13.06 3.25 -14.76
CA ILE A 122 -12.96 3.63 -13.34
C ILE A 122 -12.24 4.97 -13.17
N LEU A 123 -11.02 5.10 -13.69
CA LEU A 123 -10.20 6.30 -13.48
C LEU A 123 -10.59 7.47 -14.40
N LYS A 124 -11.21 7.20 -15.55
CA LYS A 124 -11.56 8.19 -16.59
C LYS A 124 -10.36 8.99 -17.09
N LEU A 125 -9.20 8.32 -17.18
CA LEU A 125 -7.93 8.91 -17.61
C LEU A 125 -7.38 8.14 -18.82
N PRO A 126 -6.61 8.80 -19.71
CA PRO A 126 -5.88 8.10 -20.76
C PRO A 126 -4.81 7.20 -20.13
N GLU A 127 -4.66 5.99 -20.68
CA GLU A 127 -3.65 5.04 -20.20
C GLU A 127 -2.24 5.49 -20.65
N PRO A 128 -1.32 5.72 -19.70
CA PRO A 128 0.06 6.04 -20.05
C PRO A 128 0.82 4.78 -20.48
N THR A 129 1.66 4.93 -21.50
CA THR A 129 2.54 3.86 -21.98
C THR A 129 3.99 4.28 -21.82
N TYR A 130 4.82 3.38 -21.31
CA TYR A 130 6.23 3.61 -21.07
C TYR A 130 7.05 2.68 -21.95
N GLY A 131 8.00 3.26 -22.69
CA GLY A 131 9.00 2.47 -23.39
C GLY A 131 10.13 2.07 -22.43
N PHE A 132 10.81 0.97 -22.74
CA PHE A 132 12.11 0.74 -22.12
C PHE A 132 13.07 1.84 -22.59
N PRO A 133 13.92 2.39 -21.70
CA PRO A 133 14.96 3.29 -22.13
C PRO A 133 15.82 2.58 -23.20
N PRO A 134 16.21 3.27 -24.28
CA PRO A 134 17.05 2.68 -25.29
C PRO A 134 18.33 2.17 -24.63
N LYS A 135 18.68 0.91 -24.90
CA LYS A 135 19.94 0.36 -24.41
C LYS A 135 21.07 1.17 -25.06
N PRO A 136 21.99 1.77 -24.29
CA PRO A 136 23.12 2.47 -24.88
C PRO A 136 23.89 1.49 -25.75
N ASP A 137 24.13 1.84 -27.00
CA ASP A 137 24.94 1.03 -27.88
C ASP A 137 26.39 1.03 -27.36
N ARG A 138 26.88 -0.15 -26.97
CA ARG A 138 28.25 -0.34 -26.48
C ARG A 138 29.29 0.09 -27.51
N TYR A 139 28.95 0.05 -28.79
CA TYR A 139 29.85 0.35 -29.91
C TYR A 139 29.48 1.61 -30.68
N GLY A 140 28.53 2.43 -30.21
CA GLY A 140 28.08 3.64 -30.93
C GLY A 140 29.21 4.64 -31.22
N ASN A 141 30.32 4.58 -30.47
CA ASN A 141 31.52 5.40 -30.67
C ASN A 141 32.69 4.66 -31.37
N GLN A 142 32.59 3.36 -31.62
CA GLN A 142 33.65 2.63 -32.32
C GLN A 142 33.41 2.70 -33.84
N LYS A 143 34.25 3.48 -34.52
CA LYS A 143 34.35 3.42 -35.98
C LYS A 143 34.89 2.05 -36.37
N ILE A 144 34.04 1.20 -36.94
CA ILE A 144 34.48 -0.06 -37.53
C ILE A 144 35.36 0.29 -38.74
N PRO A 145 36.64 -0.11 -38.79
CA PRO A 145 37.45 0.12 -39.97
C PRO A 145 36.84 -0.65 -41.15
N LYS A 146 36.53 0.06 -42.23
CA LYS A 146 36.19 -0.58 -43.51
C LYS A 146 37.46 -1.23 -44.04
N TYR A 147 37.51 -2.56 -44.05
CA TYR A 147 38.57 -3.28 -44.74
C TYR A 147 38.47 -2.97 -46.26
N ILE A 148 39.61 -2.57 -46.84
CA ILE A 148 39.83 -2.32 -48.28
C ILE A 148 40.36 -3.61 -48.90
#